data_AF-A0A6I7ZFW5-F1
#
_entry.id   AF-A0A6I7ZFW5-F1
#
_cell.length_a   1.000
_cell.length_b   1.000
_cell.length_c   1.000
_cell.angle_alpha   90.00
_cell.angle_beta   90.00
_cell.angle_gamma   90.00
#
_symmetry.space_group_name_H-M   'P 1'
#
loop_
_entity.id
_entity.type
_entity.pdbx_description
1 polymer ?
#
loop_
_entity_poly.entity_id
_entity_poly.type
_entity_poly.pdbx_seq_one_letter_code
_entity_poly.pdbx_strand_id
1 'polypeptide(L)'
;MCLEKYTKIIEEMYTQQESESMDDKVANSGIRNIRMAAVINDYLQRISGSEIIVTGGLSIEFYTRGGYNTQDIDFITPAEKELAKVLEDLGFKKEAKYWIHEKLEIVLELVANIPFDGIYKEPLSYTTQDGFKINFSNVNDMLIDRIRGLLHWGYKDYGKWVLELLELHYEALDFDYLNEQLSDEEREILDQYVALYQDGTSLEFIKYAIKQKLEEKNIIYSEYEKTNLYYLAFPLNKEISKDIGPYFGVLLEPNFDILLYNEEKETLEPEDNLSIIDLIKAYGEPFRTISKILEEVLSNG
;
A
#
# COMPACT_ATOMS: atom_id res chain seq x y z
N MET A 1 -37.68 -3.09 14.09
CA MET A 1 -36.27 -2.72 13.82
C MET A 1 -36.22 -1.21 13.82
N CYS A 2 -35.34 -0.60 14.61
CA CYS A 2 -35.40 0.83 14.89
C CYS A 2 -34.28 1.52 14.09
N LEU A 3 -34.62 2.04 12.90
CA LEU A 3 -33.71 2.85 12.06
C LEU A 3 -33.08 4.00 12.87
N GLU A 4 -33.83 4.56 13.83
CA GLU A 4 -33.36 5.61 14.74
C GLU A 4 -32.07 5.23 15.49
N LYS A 5 -31.87 3.94 15.81
CA LYS A 5 -30.62 3.46 16.44
C LYS A 5 -29.42 3.74 15.54
N TYR A 6 -29.51 3.40 14.26
CA TYR A 6 -28.41 3.57 13.32
C TYR A 6 -28.21 5.03 12.95
N THR A 7 -29.30 5.78 12.75
CA THR A 7 -29.22 7.23 12.53
C THR A 7 -28.49 7.92 13.67
N LYS A 8 -28.79 7.56 14.92
CA LYS A 8 -28.09 8.13 16.08
C LYS A 8 -26.60 7.83 16.07
N ILE A 9 -26.19 6.61 15.72
CA ILE A 9 -24.77 6.23 15.61
C ILE A 9 -24.07 7.04 14.52
N ILE A 10 -24.72 7.22 13.36
CA ILE A 10 -24.18 8.02 12.26
C ILE A 10 -24.06 9.50 12.66
N GLU A 11 -25.03 10.05 13.38
CA GLU A 11 -24.98 11.40 13.93
C GLU A 11 -23.84 11.58 14.95
N GLU A 12 -23.59 10.57 15.79
CA GLU A 12 -22.45 10.54 16.72
C GLU A 12 -21.12 10.53 15.95
N MET A 13 -21.00 9.70 14.90
CA MET A 13 -19.81 9.65 14.03
C MET A 13 -19.55 10.99 13.35
N TYR A 14 -20.60 11.65 12.85
CA TYR A 14 -20.50 12.95 12.20
C TYR A 14 -20.08 14.04 13.19
N THR A 15 -20.68 14.05 14.39
CA THR A 15 -20.33 15.01 15.45
C THR A 15 -18.86 14.87 15.85
N GLN A 16 -18.38 13.63 15.95
CA GLN A 16 -16.97 13.36 16.22
C GLN A 16 -16.08 13.91 15.09
N GLN A 17 -16.37 13.55 13.83
CA GLN A 17 -15.60 14.01 12.67
C GLN A 17 -15.53 15.54 12.59
N GLU A 18 -16.65 16.24 12.80
CA GLU A 18 -16.68 17.71 12.74
C GLU A 18 -15.88 18.40 13.85
N SER A 19 -15.63 17.70 14.95
CA SER A 19 -14.77 18.19 16.04
C SER A 19 -13.28 17.93 15.83
N GLU A 20 -12.93 17.08 14.87
CA GLU A 20 -11.55 16.69 14.55
C GLU A 20 -10.82 17.77 13.75
N SER A 21 -9.51 17.93 13.98
CA SER A 21 -8.65 18.69 13.07
C SER A 21 -8.55 17.98 11.71
N MET A 22 -8.04 18.65 10.67
CA MET A 22 -7.89 18.00 9.36
C MET A 22 -6.96 16.76 9.44
N ASP A 23 -5.87 16.86 10.20
CA ASP A 23 -4.94 15.74 10.38
C ASP A 23 -5.61 14.58 11.13
N ASP A 24 -6.42 14.88 12.15
CA ASP A 24 -7.19 13.86 12.88
C ASP A 24 -8.29 13.24 12.00
N LYS A 25 -8.95 14.01 11.13
CA LYS A 25 -9.96 13.52 10.19
C LYS A 25 -9.36 12.45 9.27
N VAL A 26 -8.16 12.69 8.76
CA VAL A 26 -7.40 11.75 7.93
C VAL A 26 -6.93 10.55 8.73
N ALA A 27 -6.33 10.76 9.91
CA ALA A 27 -5.84 9.67 10.74
C ALA A 27 -6.95 8.72 11.23
N ASN A 28 -8.17 9.25 11.44
CA ASN A 28 -9.31 8.48 11.92
C ASN A 28 -10.20 7.92 10.79
N SER A 29 -9.88 8.17 9.51
CA SER A 29 -10.74 7.75 8.38
C SER A 29 -10.96 6.24 8.36
N GLY A 30 -9.91 5.43 8.50
CA GLY A 30 -10.02 3.96 8.54
C GLY A 30 -10.93 3.45 9.63
N ILE A 31 -10.75 3.93 10.87
CA ILE A 31 -11.60 3.54 12.01
C ILE A 31 -13.07 3.93 11.75
N ARG A 32 -13.30 5.10 11.16
CA ARG A 32 -14.65 5.59 10.79
C ARG A 32 -15.27 4.69 9.72
N ASN A 33 -14.51 4.31 8.71
CA ASN A 33 -14.93 3.43 7.62
C ASN A 33 -15.26 2.02 8.13
N ILE A 34 -14.41 1.45 8.99
CA ILE A 34 -14.67 0.14 9.63
C ILE A 34 -15.95 0.19 10.47
N ARG A 35 -16.13 1.27 11.25
CA ARG A 35 -17.34 1.46 12.06
C ARG A 35 -18.60 1.58 11.20
N MET A 36 -18.55 2.36 10.11
CA MET A 36 -19.65 2.45 9.15
C MET A 36 -19.96 1.09 8.52
N ALA A 37 -18.93 0.34 8.10
CA ALA A 37 -19.11 -0.98 7.52
C ALA A 37 -19.80 -1.95 8.48
N ALA A 38 -19.42 -1.95 9.76
CA ALA A 38 -20.04 -2.78 10.78
C ALA A 38 -21.51 -2.40 11.06
N VAL A 39 -21.84 -1.10 11.03
CA VAL A 39 -23.21 -0.60 11.14
C VAL A 39 -24.07 -1.06 9.96
N ILE A 40 -23.55 -0.92 8.74
CA ILE A 40 -24.23 -1.38 7.51
C ILE A 40 -24.45 -2.90 7.57
N ASN A 41 -23.45 -3.66 8.00
CA ASN A 41 -23.54 -5.11 8.13
C ASN A 41 -24.59 -5.56 9.16
N ASP A 42 -24.65 -4.97 10.35
CA ASP A 42 -25.69 -5.30 11.35
C ASP A 42 -27.08 -4.96 10.82
N TYR A 43 -27.23 -3.86 10.07
CA TYR A 43 -28.51 -3.54 9.46
C TYR A 43 -28.88 -4.55 8.37
N LEU A 44 -27.98 -4.85 7.44
CA LEU A 44 -28.20 -5.84 6.38
C LEU A 44 -28.57 -7.21 6.97
N GLN A 45 -27.80 -7.70 7.93
CA GLN A 45 -28.02 -9.00 8.57
C GLN A 45 -29.40 -9.08 9.23
N ARG A 46 -29.89 -7.99 9.84
CA ARG A 46 -31.24 -7.97 10.44
C ARG A 46 -32.38 -7.99 9.43
N ILE A 47 -32.17 -7.51 8.20
CA ILE A 47 -33.23 -7.46 7.19
C ILE A 47 -33.23 -8.65 6.24
N SER A 48 -32.06 -9.21 5.95
CA SER A 48 -31.90 -10.26 4.94
C SER A 48 -31.28 -11.55 5.47
N GLY A 49 -30.62 -11.49 6.64
CA GLY A 49 -29.78 -12.58 7.14
C GLY A 49 -28.44 -12.72 6.40
N SER A 50 -28.15 -11.86 5.42
CA SER A 50 -26.88 -11.85 4.69
C SER A 50 -25.83 -11.01 5.41
N GLU A 51 -24.56 -11.34 5.16
CA GLU A 51 -23.41 -10.64 5.71
C GLU A 51 -22.62 -9.93 4.61
N ILE A 52 -21.76 -9.01 5.06
CA ILE A 52 -20.82 -8.25 4.23
C ILE A 52 -19.41 -8.71 4.56
N ILE A 53 -18.60 -8.87 3.52
CA ILE A 53 -17.15 -8.98 3.62
C ILE A 53 -16.55 -7.69 3.08
N VAL A 54 -15.77 -7.00 3.90
CA VAL A 54 -14.92 -5.86 3.48
C VAL A 54 -13.71 -6.42 2.75
N THR A 55 -13.39 -5.83 1.60
CA THR A 55 -12.24 -6.23 0.79
C THR A 55 -11.41 -5.01 0.37
N GLY A 56 -10.42 -5.20 -0.51
CA GLY A 56 -9.69 -4.12 -1.14
C GLY A 56 -8.92 -3.24 -0.16
N GLY A 57 -8.90 -1.94 -0.41
CA GLY A 57 -8.05 -0.99 0.33
C GLY A 57 -8.30 -0.98 1.84
N LEU A 58 -9.55 -1.10 2.28
CA LEU A 58 -9.89 -1.04 3.70
C LEU A 58 -9.43 -2.29 4.46
N SER A 59 -9.41 -3.45 3.79
CA SER A 59 -8.80 -4.66 4.34
C SER A 59 -7.29 -4.54 4.46
N ILE A 60 -6.61 -3.92 3.49
CA ILE A 60 -5.17 -3.64 3.59
C ILE A 60 -4.90 -2.69 4.76
N GLU A 61 -5.67 -1.61 4.92
CA GLU A 61 -5.57 -0.69 6.06
C GLU A 61 -5.78 -1.40 7.40
N PHE A 62 -6.76 -2.30 7.47
CA PHE A 62 -7.00 -3.11 8.66
C PHE A 62 -5.80 -4.00 9.01
N TYR A 63 -5.25 -4.75 8.04
CA TYR A 63 -4.12 -5.66 8.28
C TYR A 63 -2.81 -4.92 8.54
N THR A 64 -2.62 -3.73 7.95
CA THR A 64 -1.44 -2.86 8.18
C THR A 64 -1.57 -1.98 9.42
N ARG A 65 -2.68 -2.10 10.18
CA ARG A 65 -2.94 -1.30 11.40
C ARG A 65 -2.89 0.22 11.13
N GLY A 66 -3.37 0.64 9.96
CA GLY A 66 -3.36 2.05 9.53
C GLY A 66 -2.15 2.47 8.68
N GLY A 67 -1.28 1.54 8.28
CA GLY A 67 -0.17 1.83 7.36
C GLY A 67 -0.65 2.25 5.97
N TYR A 68 -1.74 1.65 5.50
CA TYR A 68 -2.48 2.07 4.31
C TYR A 68 -3.62 3.03 4.70
N ASN A 69 -3.92 4.02 3.87
CA ASN A 69 -5.09 4.90 4.07
C ASN A 69 -6.00 4.83 2.83
N THR A 70 -7.26 4.48 3.03
CA THR A 70 -8.29 4.52 1.98
C THR A 70 -9.49 5.38 2.40
N GLN A 71 -10.09 6.04 1.41
CA GLN A 71 -11.40 6.68 1.57
C GLN A 71 -12.55 5.77 1.16
N ASP A 72 -12.25 4.76 0.35
CA ASP A 72 -13.24 3.85 -0.25
C ASP A 72 -13.44 2.60 0.61
N ILE A 73 -14.69 2.14 0.66
CA ILE A 73 -15.10 0.87 1.27
C ILE A 73 -15.56 -0.08 0.16
N ASP A 74 -14.82 -1.17 -0.04
CA ASP A 74 -15.19 -2.22 -0.99
C ASP A 74 -15.94 -3.35 -0.29
N PHE A 75 -17.17 -3.63 -0.74
CA PHE A 75 -18.01 -4.69 -0.20
C PHE A 75 -18.14 -5.87 -1.15
N ILE A 76 -18.24 -7.04 -0.54
CA ILE A 76 -18.71 -8.27 -1.17
C ILE A 76 -19.94 -8.76 -0.41
N THR A 77 -21.07 -8.93 -1.09
CA THR A 77 -22.27 -9.55 -0.52
C THR A 77 -23.24 -10.04 -1.59
N PRO A 78 -23.89 -11.19 -1.43
CA PRO A 78 -24.90 -11.66 -2.38
C PRO A 78 -26.21 -10.84 -2.34
N ALA A 79 -26.39 -9.99 -1.33
CA ALA A 79 -27.63 -9.26 -1.05
C ALA A 79 -27.62 -7.83 -1.62
N GLU A 80 -27.27 -7.67 -2.89
CA GLU A 80 -27.14 -6.35 -3.56
C GLU A 80 -28.38 -5.46 -3.38
N LYS A 81 -29.59 -6.03 -3.53
CA LYS A 81 -30.85 -5.27 -3.47
C LYS A 81 -31.14 -4.78 -2.05
N GLU A 82 -30.92 -5.64 -1.07
CA GLU A 82 -31.10 -5.34 0.35
C GLU A 82 -30.03 -4.36 0.83
N LEU A 83 -28.79 -4.50 0.35
CA LEU A 83 -27.71 -3.54 0.60
C LEU A 83 -28.08 -2.15 0.07
N ALA A 84 -28.55 -2.05 -1.17
CA ALA A 84 -28.97 -0.76 -1.74
C ALA A 84 -30.01 -0.06 -0.85
N LYS A 85 -31.00 -0.81 -0.36
CA LYS A 85 -32.01 -0.27 0.56
C LYS A 85 -31.40 0.18 1.89
N VAL A 86 -30.50 -0.62 2.48
CA VAL A 86 -29.81 -0.25 3.72
C VAL A 86 -29.02 1.04 3.53
N LEU A 87 -28.29 1.16 2.42
CA LEU A 87 -27.50 2.35 2.12
C LEU A 87 -28.38 3.59 1.97
N GLU A 88 -29.50 3.50 1.24
CA GLU A 88 -30.49 4.58 1.12
C GLU A 88 -31.07 4.97 2.50
N ASP A 89 -31.47 3.99 3.31
CA ASP A 89 -32.02 4.23 4.66
C ASP A 89 -30.99 4.93 5.58
N LEU A 90 -29.70 4.62 5.41
CA LEU A 90 -28.59 5.21 6.17
C LEU A 90 -28.07 6.52 5.57
N GLY A 91 -28.70 7.05 4.52
CA GLY A 91 -28.39 8.37 3.96
C GLY A 91 -27.31 8.40 2.88
N PHE A 92 -26.89 7.23 2.36
CA PHE A 92 -26.05 7.17 1.17
C PHE A 92 -26.87 7.50 -0.09
N LYS A 93 -26.20 8.10 -1.08
CA LYS A 93 -26.76 8.33 -2.42
C LYS A 93 -25.98 7.52 -3.44
N LYS A 94 -26.69 6.91 -4.40
CA LYS A 94 -26.06 6.17 -5.49
C LYS A 94 -25.59 7.13 -6.59
N GLU A 95 -24.32 7.04 -6.94
CA GLU A 95 -23.69 7.77 -8.04
C GLU A 95 -22.91 6.79 -8.93
N ALA A 96 -23.49 6.45 -10.08
CA ALA A 96 -22.98 5.39 -10.96
C ALA A 96 -22.77 4.05 -10.21
N LYS A 97 -21.51 3.62 -10.08
CA LYS A 97 -21.14 2.39 -9.36
C LYS A 97 -20.88 2.61 -7.86
N TYR A 98 -20.83 3.86 -7.43
CA TYR A 98 -20.50 4.24 -6.06
C TYR A 98 -21.75 4.59 -5.24
N TRP A 99 -21.61 4.46 -3.92
CA TRP A 99 -22.53 4.96 -2.92
C TRP A 99 -21.80 5.96 -2.04
N ILE A 100 -22.35 7.16 -1.90
CA ILE A 100 -21.68 8.28 -1.25
C ILE A 100 -22.48 8.74 -0.05
N HIS A 101 -21.84 8.79 1.11
CA HIS A 101 -22.37 9.45 2.30
C HIS A 101 -21.69 10.80 2.51
N GLU A 102 -22.23 11.84 1.85
CA GLU A 102 -21.63 13.18 1.75
C GLU A 102 -21.13 13.75 3.09
N LYS A 103 -21.93 13.64 4.16
CA LYS A 103 -21.57 14.21 5.47
C LYS A 103 -20.37 13.55 6.13
N LEU A 104 -20.17 12.25 5.88
CA LEU A 104 -19.07 11.50 6.47
C LEU A 104 -17.89 11.37 5.50
N GLU A 105 -18.05 11.87 4.27
CA GLU A 105 -17.06 11.76 3.20
C GLU A 105 -16.66 10.30 2.91
N ILE A 106 -17.63 9.39 3.03
CA ILE A 106 -17.43 7.95 2.79
C ILE A 106 -17.93 7.59 1.39
N VAL A 107 -17.08 6.90 0.65
CA VAL A 107 -17.40 6.30 -0.64
C VAL A 107 -17.41 4.78 -0.49
N LEU A 108 -18.39 4.13 -1.11
CA LEU A 108 -18.57 2.69 -1.05
C LEU A 108 -18.82 2.12 -2.44
N GLU A 109 -18.19 0.99 -2.75
CA GLU A 109 -18.43 0.21 -3.95
C GLU A 109 -18.84 -1.23 -3.58
N LEU A 110 -19.87 -1.76 -4.24
CA LEU A 110 -20.15 -3.21 -4.21
C LEU A 110 -19.35 -3.83 -5.35
N VAL A 111 -18.21 -4.45 -5.03
CA VAL A 111 -17.27 -4.95 -6.04
C VAL A 111 -17.59 -6.37 -6.52
N ALA A 112 -18.29 -7.16 -5.69
CA ALA A 112 -18.72 -8.50 -6.08
C ALA A 112 -19.91 -9.00 -5.26
N ASN A 113 -20.63 -9.98 -5.82
CA ASN A 113 -21.70 -10.70 -5.11
C ASN A 113 -21.19 -11.98 -4.43
N ILE A 114 -20.07 -12.52 -4.90
CA ILE A 114 -19.40 -13.72 -4.38
C ILE A 114 -17.90 -13.38 -4.27
N PRO A 115 -17.24 -13.71 -3.15
CA PRO A 115 -15.80 -13.45 -3.03
C PRO A 115 -15.00 -14.34 -3.98
N PHE A 116 -14.02 -13.74 -4.68
CA PHE A 116 -12.92 -14.44 -5.37
C PHE A 116 -13.34 -15.67 -6.19
N ASP A 117 -14.37 -15.51 -7.04
CA ASP A 117 -14.94 -16.58 -7.88
C ASP A 117 -15.34 -17.87 -7.15
N GLY A 118 -15.56 -17.78 -5.82
CA GLY A 118 -15.99 -18.88 -4.97
C GLY A 118 -14.86 -19.67 -4.30
N ILE A 119 -13.59 -19.30 -4.51
CA ILE A 119 -12.44 -19.94 -3.85
C ILE A 119 -11.69 -18.88 -3.04
N TYR A 120 -11.87 -18.90 -1.73
CA TYR A 120 -11.30 -17.93 -0.79
C TYR A 120 -11.09 -18.56 0.58
N LYS A 121 -10.22 -17.96 1.39
CA LYS A 121 -10.04 -18.37 2.78
C LYS A 121 -11.12 -17.76 3.67
N GLU A 122 -11.41 -18.44 4.78
CA GLU A 122 -12.41 -17.97 5.75
C GLU A 122 -12.15 -16.51 6.15
N PRO A 123 -13.15 -15.61 5.99
CA PRO A 123 -13.02 -14.20 6.37
C PRO A 123 -12.72 -14.04 7.86
N LEU A 124 -11.98 -12.98 8.20
CA LEU A 124 -11.68 -12.64 9.58
C LEU A 124 -12.79 -11.76 10.16
N SER A 125 -13.41 -12.23 11.24
CA SER A 125 -14.44 -11.44 11.94
C SER A 125 -13.82 -10.46 12.93
N TYR A 126 -14.26 -9.20 12.88
CA TYR A 126 -13.87 -8.12 13.77
C TYR A 126 -15.10 -7.54 14.48
N THR A 127 -14.95 -7.15 15.74
CA THR A 127 -15.99 -6.47 16.51
C THR A 127 -15.52 -5.07 16.88
N THR A 128 -16.25 -4.05 16.45
CA THR A 128 -15.97 -2.65 16.77
C THR A 128 -16.14 -2.38 18.27
N GLN A 129 -15.62 -1.24 18.74
CA GLN A 129 -15.71 -0.85 20.16
C GLN A 129 -17.16 -0.71 20.66
N ASP A 130 -18.08 -0.35 19.77
CA ASP A 130 -19.52 -0.26 20.05
C ASP A 130 -20.28 -1.58 19.78
N GLY A 131 -19.56 -2.68 19.55
CA GLY A 131 -20.10 -4.04 19.57
C GLY A 131 -20.68 -4.54 18.23
N PHE A 132 -20.49 -3.80 17.14
CA PHE A 132 -20.93 -4.21 15.81
C PHE A 132 -19.89 -5.13 15.16
N LYS A 133 -20.36 -6.12 14.40
CA LYS A 133 -19.50 -7.10 13.75
C LYS A 133 -19.34 -6.78 12.27
N ILE A 134 -18.15 -7.05 11.73
CA ILE A 134 -17.85 -6.99 10.31
C ILE A 134 -16.83 -8.06 9.97
N ASN A 135 -16.89 -8.61 8.76
CA ASN A 135 -15.90 -9.57 8.27
C ASN A 135 -14.98 -8.87 7.26
N PHE A 136 -13.69 -9.21 7.29
CA PHE A 136 -12.71 -8.78 6.30
C PHE A 136 -12.26 -9.99 5.48
N SER A 137 -12.02 -9.79 4.19
CA SER A 137 -11.33 -10.77 3.33
C SER A 137 -10.07 -11.26 4.03
N ASN A 138 -9.76 -12.54 3.92
CA ASN A 138 -8.62 -13.12 4.60
C ASN A 138 -7.31 -12.46 4.13
N VAL A 139 -6.31 -12.36 5.00
CA VAL A 139 -5.00 -11.78 4.65
C VAL A 139 -4.31 -12.53 3.50
N ASN A 140 -4.55 -13.83 3.36
CA ASN A 140 -4.08 -14.61 2.21
C ASN A 140 -4.69 -14.11 0.89
N ASP A 141 -6.00 -13.88 0.87
CA ASP A 141 -6.71 -13.37 -0.32
C ASP A 141 -6.28 -11.94 -0.65
N MET A 142 -5.96 -11.14 0.38
CA MET A 142 -5.40 -9.79 0.20
C MET A 142 -3.99 -9.82 -0.38
N LEU A 143 -3.14 -10.75 0.05
CA LEU A 143 -1.81 -10.91 -0.52
C LEU A 143 -1.90 -11.31 -2.00
N ILE A 144 -2.79 -12.25 -2.35
CA ILE A 144 -3.07 -12.64 -3.74
C ILE A 144 -3.53 -11.43 -4.56
N ASP A 145 -4.47 -10.64 -4.04
CA ASP A 145 -4.95 -9.42 -4.70
C ASP A 145 -3.80 -8.42 -4.98
N ARG A 146 -2.89 -8.22 -4.02
CA ARG A 146 -1.74 -7.34 -4.22
C ARG A 146 -0.75 -7.88 -5.27
N ILE A 147 -0.47 -9.18 -5.26
CA ILE A 147 0.39 -9.84 -6.26
C ILE A 147 -0.21 -9.70 -7.66
N ARG A 148 -1.51 -9.95 -7.80
CA ARG A 148 -2.22 -9.81 -9.09
C ARG A 148 -2.20 -8.37 -9.59
N GLY A 149 -2.33 -7.39 -8.70
CA GLY A 149 -2.24 -5.98 -9.08
C GLY A 149 -0.85 -5.55 -9.56
N LEU A 150 0.22 -6.16 -9.00
CA LEU A 150 1.58 -5.96 -9.52
C LEU A 150 1.72 -6.53 -10.93
N LEU A 151 1.32 -7.78 -11.14
CA LEU A 151 1.55 -8.48 -12.41
C LEU A 151 0.65 -7.98 -13.55
N HIS A 152 -0.67 -7.94 -13.29
CA HIS A 152 -1.67 -7.76 -14.35
C HIS A 152 -2.03 -6.30 -14.60
N TRP A 153 -1.86 -5.43 -13.60
CA TRP A 153 -2.25 -4.01 -13.67
C TRP A 153 -1.08 -3.03 -13.50
N GLY A 154 0.12 -3.53 -13.17
CA GLY A 154 1.32 -2.71 -13.05
C GLY A 154 1.27 -1.70 -11.90
N TYR A 155 0.47 -1.95 -10.86
CA TYR A 155 0.33 -1.08 -9.70
C TYR A 155 1.55 -1.21 -8.79
N LYS A 156 2.63 -0.51 -9.14
CA LYS A 156 3.93 -0.59 -8.46
C LYS A 156 3.86 -0.41 -6.94
N ASP A 157 3.01 0.50 -6.47
CA ASP A 157 2.82 0.79 -5.04
C ASP A 157 2.30 -0.42 -4.26
N TYR A 158 1.73 -1.43 -4.93
CA TYR A 158 1.26 -2.66 -4.27
C TYR A 158 2.41 -3.46 -3.65
N GLY A 159 3.63 -3.32 -4.15
CA GLY A 159 4.79 -4.07 -3.67
C GLY A 159 5.14 -3.77 -2.22
N LYS A 160 5.03 -2.50 -1.81
CA LYS A 160 5.17 -2.11 -0.41
C LYS A 160 4.19 -2.85 0.50
N TRP A 161 2.94 -2.96 0.07
CA TRP A 161 1.89 -3.63 0.86
C TRP A 161 2.05 -5.14 0.84
N VAL A 162 2.61 -5.75 -0.21
CA VAL A 162 3.02 -7.17 -0.18
C VAL A 162 4.04 -7.40 0.94
N LEU A 163 5.09 -6.58 1.01
CA LEU A 163 6.09 -6.68 2.08
C LEU A 163 5.49 -6.45 3.46
N GLU A 164 4.68 -5.40 3.64
CA GLU A 164 4.10 -5.09 4.95
C GLU A 164 3.13 -6.18 5.43
N LEU A 165 2.36 -6.80 4.52
CA LEU A 165 1.54 -7.95 4.85
C LEU A 165 2.38 -9.17 5.24
N LEU A 166 3.49 -9.43 4.52
CA LEU A 166 4.44 -10.48 4.91
C LEU A 166 5.01 -10.20 6.30
N GLU A 167 5.54 -8.99 6.54
CA GLU A 167 6.13 -8.60 7.83
C GLU A 167 5.16 -8.75 9.02
N LEU A 168 3.91 -8.34 8.85
CA LEU A 168 2.94 -8.33 9.94
C LEU A 168 2.23 -9.66 10.13
N HIS A 169 2.13 -10.50 9.09
CA HIS A 169 1.26 -11.68 9.07
C HIS A 169 1.91 -12.95 8.55
N TYR A 170 3.23 -13.01 8.36
CA TYR A 170 3.94 -14.17 7.79
C TYR A 170 3.48 -15.52 8.36
N GLU A 171 3.42 -15.62 9.69
CA GLU A 171 3.04 -16.84 10.42
C GLU A 171 1.55 -17.21 10.26
N ALA A 172 0.70 -16.27 9.86
CA ALA A 172 -0.72 -16.48 9.60
C ALA A 172 -1.01 -16.78 8.12
N LEU A 173 -0.02 -16.65 7.23
CA LEU A 173 -0.16 -17.00 5.82
C LEU A 173 -0.14 -18.51 5.63
N ASP A 174 -1.02 -18.97 4.76
CA ASP A 174 -1.16 -20.36 4.36
C ASP A 174 -0.51 -20.51 2.98
N PHE A 175 0.79 -20.82 2.98
CA PHE A 175 1.58 -20.93 1.75
C PHE A 175 1.10 -22.06 0.84
N ASP A 176 0.53 -23.14 1.39
CA ASP A 176 -0.05 -24.19 0.55
C ASP A 176 -1.24 -23.63 -0.24
N TYR A 177 -2.12 -22.88 0.41
CA TYR A 177 -3.23 -22.20 -0.25
C TYR A 177 -2.77 -21.14 -1.25
N LEU A 178 -1.82 -20.28 -0.89
CA LEU A 178 -1.26 -19.27 -1.80
C LEU A 178 -0.70 -19.95 -3.06
N ASN A 179 0.07 -21.03 -2.88
CA ASN A 179 0.63 -21.80 -3.98
C ASN A 179 -0.44 -22.48 -4.83
N GLU A 180 -1.57 -22.91 -4.27
CA GLU A 180 -2.68 -23.46 -5.06
C GLU A 180 -3.43 -22.41 -5.88
N GLN A 181 -3.54 -21.17 -5.37
CA GLN A 181 -4.36 -20.12 -6.01
C GLN A 181 -3.63 -19.28 -7.05
N LEU A 182 -2.31 -19.13 -6.93
CA LEU A 182 -1.51 -18.31 -7.82
C LEU A 182 -1.13 -19.05 -9.12
N SER A 183 -0.97 -18.34 -10.22
CA SER A 183 -0.32 -18.89 -11.44
C SER A 183 1.19 -19.09 -11.21
N ASP A 184 1.89 -19.71 -12.17
CA ASP A 184 3.36 -19.83 -12.09
C ASP A 184 4.04 -18.46 -12.03
N GLU A 185 3.60 -17.51 -12.87
CA GLU A 185 4.15 -16.14 -12.89
C GLU A 185 3.81 -15.35 -11.62
N GLU A 186 2.61 -15.54 -11.07
CA GLU A 186 2.22 -14.91 -9.82
C GLU A 186 2.99 -15.49 -8.62
N ARG A 187 3.26 -16.81 -8.62
CA ARG A 187 4.11 -17.48 -7.62
C ARG A 187 5.55 -16.96 -7.67
N GLU A 188 6.10 -16.74 -8.86
CA GLU A 188 7.45 -16.16 -9.00
C GLU A 188 7.55 -14.79 -8.31
N ILE A 189 6.51 -13.96 -8.42
CA ILE A 189 6.44 -12.68 -7.69
C ILE A 189 6.37 -12.94 -6.18
N LEU A 190 5.49 -13.83 -5.70
CA LEU A 190 5.43 -14.16 -4.28
C LEU A 190 6.80 -14.61 -3.75
N ASP A 191 7.47 -15.52 -4.45
CA ASP A 191 8.78 -16.06 -4.07
C ASP A 191 9.83 -14.96 -3.99
N GLN A 192 9.83 -14.00 -4.93
CA GLN A 192 10.69 -12.82 -4.85
C GLN A 192 10.44 -12.06 -3.55
N TYR A 193 9.18 -11.73 -3.24
CA TYR A 193 8.83 -10.99 -2.02
C TYR A 193 9.07 -11.77 -0.72
N VAL A 194 8.89 -13.09 -0.72
CA VAL A 194 9.21 -13.96 0.41
C VAL A 194 10.72 -14.00 0.64
N ALA A 195 11.53 -14.12 -0.41
CA ALA A 195 12.99 -14.05 -0.31
C ALA A 195 13.43 -12.68 0.21
N LEU A 196 12.81 -11.60 -0.26
CA LEU A 196 13.04 -10.24 0.24
C LEU A 196 12.78 -10.13 1.75
N TYR A 197 11.64 -10.68 2.22
CA TYR A 197 11.28 -10.69 3.63
C TYR A 197 12.23 -11.55 4.48
N GLN A 198 12.62 -12.74 4.00
CA GLN A 198 13.43 -13.69 4.78
C GLN A 198 14.90 -13.28 4.88
N ASP A 199 15.48 -12.70 3.82
CA ASP A 199 16.90 -12.39 3.81
C ASP A 199 17.22 -11.03 4.45
N GLY A 200 16.31 -10.05 4.44
CA GLY A 200 16.38 -8.72 5.11
C GLY A 200 17.62 -7.84 4.86
N THR A 201 18.65 -8.41 4.24
CA THR A 201 20.05 -7.98 4.14
C THR A 201 20.63 -8.38 2.79
N SER A 202 19.89 -9.15 1.98
CA SER A 202 20.32 -9.48 0.63
C SER A 202 20.40 -8.19 -0.19
N LEU A 203 21.39 -8.14 -1.08
CA LEU A 203 21.59 -7.00 -1.96
C LEU A 203 20.31 -6.70 -2.78
N GLU A 204 19.54 -7.73 -3.16
CA GLU A 204 18.26 -7.56 -3.85
C GLU A 204 17.22 -6.81 -3.01
N PHE A 205 17.17 -7.05 -1.71
CA PHE A 205 16.31 -6.28 -0.80
C PHE A 205 16.74 -4.82 -0.71
N ILE A 206 18.04 -4.58 -0.58
CA ILE A 206 18.59 -3.23 -0.56
C ILE A 206 18.27 -2.51 -1.87
N LYS A 207 18.49 -3.15 -3.03
CA LYS A 207 18.14 -2.62 -4.35
C LYS A 207 16.65 -2.28 -4.44
N TYR A 208 15.77 -3.21 -4.06
CA TYR A 208 14.32 -3.01 -4.10
C TYR A 208 13.87 -1.85 -3.19
N ALA A 209 14.28 -1.85 -1.92
CA ALA A 209 13.88 -0.85 -0.94
C ALA A 209 14.37 0.56 -1.29
N ILE A 210 15.58 0.68 -1.85
CA ILE A 210 16.07 1.95 -2.40
C ILE A 210 15.18 2.41 -3.55
N LYS A 211 14.89 1.53 -4.52
CA LYS A 211 14.04 1.86 -5.68
C LYS A 211 12.65 2.34 -5.25
N GLN A 212 11.99 1.65 -4.31
CA GLN A 212 10.68 2.07 -3.82
C GLN A 212 10.70 3.47 -3.18
N LYS A 213 11.68 3.76 -2.33
CA LYS A 213 11.80 5.09 -1.71
C LYS A 213 12.14 6.18 -2.72
N LEU A 214 12.86 5.86 -3.81
CA LEU A 214 13.11 6.78 -4.91
C LEU A 214 11.82 7.08 -5.69
N GLU A 215 11.03 6.04 -6.01
CA GLU A 215 9.73 6.18 -6.68
C GLU A 215 8.74 6.98 -5.83
N GLU A 216 8.61 6.68 -4.52
CA GLU A 216 7.76 7.44 -3.57
C GLU A 216 8.08 8.95 -3.56
N LYS A 217 9.35 9.32 -3.77
CA LYS A 217 9.83 10.71 -3.80
C LYS A 217 9.89 11.31 -5.20
N ASN A 218 9.41 10.59 -6.23
CA ASN A 218 9.47 10.99 -7.64
C ASN A 218 10.89 11.33 -8.12
N ILE A 219 11.91 10.62 -7.61
CA ILE A 219 13.29 10.80 -8.04
C ILE A 219 13.51 9.99 -9.32
N ILE A 220 13.95 10.68 -10.37
CA ILE A 220 14.30 10.05 -11.65
C ILE A 220 15.66 9.37 -11.51
N TYR A 221 15.75 8.11 -11.93
CA TYR A 221 17.01 7.37 -11.98
C TYR A 221 17.03 6.41 -13.17
N SER A 222 18.20 5.88 -13.47
CA SER A 222 18.42 4.77 -14.40
C SER A 222 19.21 3.67 -13.70
N GLU A 223 18.86 2.43 -13.99
CA GLU A 223 19.48 1.24 -13.40
C GLU A 223 20.52 0.67 -14.34
N TYR A 224 21.66 0.25 -13.79
CA TYR A 224 22.68 -0.47 -14.53
C TYR A 224 23.09 -1.72 -13.76
N GLU A 225 22.98 -2.88 -14.42
CA GLU A 225 23.32 -4.16 -13.83
C GLU A 225 24.19 -5.01 -14.77
N LYS A 226 25.28 -5.55 -14.21
CA LYS A 226 26.13 -6.58 -14.79
C LYS A 226 26.48 -7.60 -13.70
N THR A 227 27.00 -8.75 -14.09
CA THR A 227 27.24 -9.94 -13.24
C THR A 227 27.85 -9.71 -11.84
N ASN A 228 28.58 -8.61 -11.59
CA ASN A 228 29.09 -8.22 -10.26
C ASN A 228 29.16 -6.69 -10.09
N LEU A 229 28.24 -5.96 -10.73
CA LEU A 229 28.25 -4.51 -10.72
C LEU A 229 26.82 -3.99 -10.81
N TYR A 230 26.41 -3.21 -9.81
CA TYR A 230 25.11 -2.58 -9.79
C TYR A 230 25.21 -1.13 -9.32
N TYR A 231 24.68 -0.21 -10.12
CA TYR A 231 24.57 1.19 -9.74
C TYR A 231 23.29 1.85 -10.23
N LEU A 232 22.89 2.91 -9.53
CA LEU A 232 21.82 3.81 -9.93
C LEU A 232 22.43 5.12 -10.43
N ALA A 233 21.98 5.61 -11.58
CA ALA A 233 22.40 6.87 -12.17
C ALA A 233 21.28 7.91 -12.09
N PHE A 234 21.59 9.10 -11.63
CA PHE A 234 20.67 10.20 -11.38
C PHE A 234 21.04 11.39 -12.29
N PRO A 235 20.10 11.92 -13.09
CA PRO A 235 20.35 13.11 -13.88
C PRO A 235 20.49 14.34 -12.98
N LEU A 236 21.45 15.20 -13.31
CA LEU A 236 21.71 16.45 -12.60
C LEU A 236 21.14 17.65 -13.35
N ASN A 237 20.84 18.72 -12.61
CA ASN A 237 20.36 19.96 -13.20
C ASN A 237 21.53 20.72 -13.87
N LYS A 238 21.20 21.66 -14.77
CA LYS A 238 22.19 22.41 -15.56
C LYS A 238 23.19 23.23 -14.74
N GLU A 239 22.88 23.57 -13.49
CA GLU A 239 23.81 24.34 -12.65
C GLU A 239 24.89 23.42 -12.12
N ILE A 240 24.50 22.30 -11.50
CA ILE A 240 25.42 21.29 -10.95
C ILE A 240 26.19 20.59 -12.08
N SER A 241 25.53 20.33 -13.22
CA SER A 241 26.16 19.59 -14.32
C SER A 241 27.35 20.28 -14.95
N LYS A 242 27.54 21.59 -14.74
CA LYS A 242 28.73 22.31 -15.22
C LYS A 242 29.99 21.93 -14.45
N ASP A 243 29.83 21.51 -13.20
CA ASP A 243 30.95 21.31 -12.28
C ASP A 243 31.34 19.83 -12.21
N ILE A 244 30.38 18.91 -12.29
CA ILE A 244 30.60 17.47 -12.07
C ILE A 244 29.93 16.56 -13.12
N GLY A 245 29.48 17.14 -14.24
CA GLY A 245 28.88 16.41 -15.35
C GLY A 245 27.38 16.15 -15.22
N PRO A 246 26.75 15.63 -16.29
CA PRO A 246 25.30 15.49 -16.40
C PRO A 246 24.66 14.46 -15.47
N TYR A 247 25.44 13.53 -14.91
CA TYR A 247 24.93 12.44 -14.07
C TYR A 247 25.77 12.23 -12.82
N PHE A 248 25.09 11.83 -11.75
CA PHE A 248 25.66 11.33 -10.51
C PHE A 248 25.25 9.86 -10.36
N GLY A 249 26.17 8.99 -9.96
CA GLY A 249 25.89 7.58 -9.74
C GLY A 249 26.12 7.14 -8.29
N VAL A 250 25.35 6.15 -7.86
CA VAL A 250 25.53 5.44 -6.59
C VAL A 250 25.77 3.97 -6.90
N LEU A 251 27.00 3.51 -6.67
CA LEU A 251 27.37 2.11 -6.73
C LEU A 251 26.88 1.40 -5.48
N LEU A 252 26.19 0.27 -5.64
CA LEU A 252 25.72 -0.56 -4.51
C LEU A 252 26.41 -1.93 -4.49
N GLU A 253 26.98 -2.37 -5.63
CA GLU A 253 27.75 -3.62 -5.73
C GLU A 253 29.01 -3.41 -6.58
N PRO A 254 30.20 -3.88 -6.13
CA PRO A 254 30.43 -4.76 -4.97
C PRO A 254 30.50 -4.02 -3.62
N ASN A 255 30.75 -2.71 -3.63
CA ASN A 255 30.77 -1.88 -2.43
C ASN A 255 30.10 -0.55 -2.72
N PHE A 256 29.59 0.07 -1.66
CA PHE A 256 29.03 1.40 -1.73
C PHE A 256 30.08 2.42 -2.21
N ASP A 257 29.79 3.14 -3.29
CA ASP A 257 30.66 4.20 -3.80
C ASP A 257 29.88 5.25 -4.59
N ILE A 258 30.49 6.43 -4.76
CA ILE A 258 29.96 7.51 -5.58
C ILE A 258 30.63 7.49 -6.95
N LEU A 259 29.81 7.57 -7.99
CA LEU A 259 30.27 7.64 -9.38
C LEU A 259 29.98 9.03 -9.96
N LEU A 260 30.92 9.58 -10.71
CA LEU A 260 30.72 10.79 -11.52
C LEU A 260 30.84 10.49 -13.01
N TYR A 261 30.16 11.31 -13.81
CA TYR A 261 30.16 11.12 -15.25
C TYR A 261 31.48 11.59 -15.87
N ASN A 262 32.20 10.67 -16.48
CA ASN A 262 33.39 10.95 -17.28
C ASN A 262 32.98 11.27 -18.72
N GLU A 263 33.11 12.54 -19.13
CA GLU A 263 32.74 12.99 -20.48
C GLU A 263 33.61 12.36 -21.59
N GLU A 264 34.88 12.05 -21.32
CA GLU A 264 35.79 11.50 -22.34
C GLU A 264 35.47 10.03 -22.66
N LYS A 265 35.09 9.27 -21.64
CA LYS A 265 34.75 7.85 -21.76
C LYS A 265 33.26 7.59 -21.93
N GLU A 266 32.44 8.62 -21.75
CA GLU A 266 30.97 8.57 -21.73
C GLU A 266 30.42 7.56 -20.70
N THR A 267 31.07 7.44 -19.53
CA THR A 267 30.75 6.45 -18.49
C THR A 267 30.80 7.03 -17.09
N LEU A 268 30.05 6.45 -16.15
CA LEU A 268 30.18 6.71 -14.72
C LEU A 268 31.40 5.98 -14.14
N GLU A 269 32.28 6.70 -13.44
CA GLU A 269 33.49 6.16 -12.79
C GLU A 269 33.58 6.63 -11.33
N PRO A 270 34.19 5.83 -10.42
CA PRO A 270 34.45 6.28 -9.05
C PRO A 270 35.33 7.52 -9.00
N GLU A 271 35.09 8.40 -8.03
CA GLU A 271 35.93 9.57 -7.75
C GLU A 271 36.51 9.48 -6.33
N ASP A 272 37.78 9.05 -6.24
CA ASP A 272 38.47 8.68 -4.99
C ASP A 272 38.49 9.80 -3.92
N ASN A 273 38.34 11.06 -4.30
CA ASN A 273 38.46 12.22 -3.39
C ASN A 273 37.13 12.91 -3.08
N LEU A 274 35.99 12.34 -3.49
CA LEU A 274 34.70 13.00 -3.35
C LEU A 274 33.69 12.11 -2.60
N SER A 275 33.24 12.58 -1.43
CA SER A 275 32.19 11.90 -0.69
C SER A 275 30.81 12.49 -0.97
N ILE A 276 29.75 11.72 -0.68
CA ILE A 276 28.37 12.23 -0.72
C ILE A 276 28.16 13.42 0.22
N ILE A 277 28.90 13.48 1.34
CA ILE A 277 28.85 14.59 2.29
C ILE A 277 29.38 15.89 1.64
N ASP A 278 30.41 15.79 0.81
CA ASP A 278 30.98 16.95 0.12
C ASP A 278 30.01 17.48 -0.94
N LEU A 279 29.36 16.58 -1.68
CA LEU A 279 28.29 16.92 -2.63
C LEU A 279 27.09 17.59 -1.92
N ILE A 280 26.69 17.09 -0.75
CA ILE A 280 25.61 17.71 0.05
C ILE A 280 26.01 19.10 0.52
N LYS A 281 27.26 19.31 0.95
CA LYS A 281 27.75 20.63 1.37
C LYS A 281 27.83 21.62 0.22
N ALA A 282 28.23 21.17 -0.96
CA ALA A 282 28.41 22.00 -2.14
C ALA A 282 27.07 22.38 -2.80
N TYR A 283 26.16 21.40 -2.96
CA TYR A 283 24.97 21.55 -3.82
C TYR A 283 23.64 21.30 -3.10
N GLY A 284 23.63 20.61 -1.96
CA GLY A 284 22.41 20.28 -1.21
C GLY A 284 21.57 19.19 -1.88
N GLU A 285 20.55 19.57 -2.63
CA GLU A 285 19.66 18.64 -3.35
C GLU A 285 20.16 18.38 -4.79
N PRO A 286 19.94 17.17 -5.35
CA PRO A 286 19.18 16.04 -4.80
C PRO A 286 19.99 15.11 -3.86
N PHE A 287 21.28 15.37 -3.66
CA PHE A 287 22.20 14.49 -2.92
C PHE A 287 21.75 14.20 -1.50
N ARG A 288 21.21 15.21 -0.79
CA ARG A 288 20.72 15.04 0.58
C ARG A 288 19.55 14.06 0.66
N THR A 289 18.59 14.17 -0.25
CA THR A 289 17.44 13.25 -0.28
C THR A 289 17.90 11.84 -0.60
N ILE A 290 18.78 11.67 -1.60
CA ILE A 290 19.32 10.35 -1.98
C ILE A 290 20.11 9.73 -0.81
N SER A 291 21.00 10.50 -0.15
CA SER A 291 21.76 10.01 1.02
C SER A 291 20.85 9.51 2.14
N LYS A 292 19.78 10.23 2.45
CA LYS A 292 18.81 9.80 3.47
C LYS A 292 18.10 8.50 3.11
N ILE A 293 17.69 8.35 1.86
CA ILE A 293 17.06 7.10 1.39
C ILE A 293 18.03 5.93 1.59
N LEU A 294 19.28 6.10 1.16
CA LEU A 294 20.32 5.08 1.27
C LEU A 294 20.60 4.75 2.73
N GLU A 295 20.77 5.76 3.60
CA GLU A 295 20.96 5.58 5.04
C GLU A 295 19.77 4.83 5.66
N GLU A 296 18.53 5.22 5.38
CA GLU A 296 17.32 4.56 5.89
C GLU A 296 17.23 3.09 5.49
N VAL A 297 17.67 2.72 4.30
CA VAL A 297 17.63 1.32 3.84
C VAL A 297 18.81 0.53 4.39
N LEU A 298 20.03 1.09 4.28
CA LEU A 298 21.27 0.41 4.66
C LEU A 298 21.50 0.31 6.17
N SER A 299 20.79 1.10 6.99
CA SER A 299 20.87 0.99 8.46
C SER A 299 19.82 0.04 9.07
N ASN A 300 18.86 -0.42 8.26
CA ASN A 300 17.83 -1.38 8.66
C ASN A 300 18.09 -2.82 8.14
N GLY A 301 19.12 -3.02 7.33
CA GLY A 301 19.65 -4.34 6.92
C GLY A 301 21.03 -4.58 7.53
#